data_AF-A0A377AYW6-F1
#
_entry.id   AF-A0A377AYW6-F1
#
_cell.length_a   1.000
_cell.length_b   1.000
_cell.length_c   1.000
_cell.angle_alpha   90.00
_cell.angle_beta   90.00
_cell.angle_gamma   90.00
#
_symmetry.space_group_name_H-M   'P 1'
#
loop_
_entity.id
_entity.type
_entity.pdbx_description
1 polymer ?
#
loop_
_entity_poly.entity_id
_entity_poly.type
_entity_poly.pdbx_seq_one_letter_code
_entity_poly.pdbx_strand_id
1 'polypeptide(L)'
;MIQKASDSLNPTILAEVATISAYWVDIDLLEKVMPMLTAMEVPRPEDMGKWYDTLNYLHTQKDHAQELKTIGRLMMNVAEKYRARLAGAHAFYVMSELDTLFVEVKTDDPVLLSQMNNALADEIIIAGLADSECVGCFEAGEL
;
A
#
# COMPACT_ATOMS: atom_id res chain seq x y z
N MET A 1 -10.35 -8.93 14.32
CA MET A 1 -11.06 -7.65 14.09
C MET A 1 -11.96 -7.75 12.85
N ILE A 2 -11.44 -8.24 11.73
CA ILE A 2 -12.20 -8.48 10.47
C ILE A 2 -13.39 -9.43 10.65
N GLN A 3 -13.22 -10.56 11.38
CA GLN A 3 -14.34 -11.48 11.65
C GLN A 3 -15.52 -10.76 12.34
N LYS A 4 -15.24 -9.98 13.38
CA LYS A 4 -16.26 -9.18 14.09
C LYS A 4 -16.88 -8.08 13.23
N ALA A 5 -16.14 -7.51 12.26
CA ALA A 5 -16.67 -6.52 11.32
C ALA A 5 -17.61 -7.16 10.29
N SER A 6 -17.25 -8.34 9.79
CA SER A 6 -18.12 -9.19 8.98
C SER A 6 -19.38 -9.61 9.76
N ASP A 7 -19.22 -10.04 11.02
CA ASP A 7 -20.33 -10.46 11.89
C ASP A 7 -21.25 -9.29 12.29
N SER A 8 -20.72 -8.06 12.33
CA SER A 8 -21.48 -6.84 12.65
C SER A 8 -22.03 -6.11 11.44
N LEU A 9 -21.78 -6.62 10.22
CA LEU A 9 -22.22 -6.01 8.95
C LEU A 9 -21.96 -4.50 8.90
N ASN A 10 -20.80 -4.04 9.37
CA ASN A 10 -20.47 -2.62 9.31
C ASN A 10 -19.71 -2.30 8.01
N PRO A 11 -20.38 -1.71 7.00
CA PRO A 11 -19.78 -1.49 5.70
C PRO A 11 -18.67 -0.42 5.76
N THR A 12 -18.76 0.52 6.71
CA THR A 12 -17.74 1.56 6.90
C THR A 12 -16.42 0.92 7.31
N ILE A 13 -16.42 -0.02 8.25
CA ILE A 13 -15.18 -0.69 8.69
C ILE A 13 -14.57 -1.49 7.53
N LEU A 14 -15.39 -2.20 6.76
CA LEU A 14 -14.90 -2.96 5.61
C LEU A 14 -14.39 -2.03 4.49
N ALA A 15 -15.05 -0.88 4.25
CA ALA A 15 -14.61 0.13 3.31
C ALA A 15 -13.26 0.76 3.71
N GLU A 16 -13.08 1.07 4.99
CA GLU A 16 -11.79 1.54 5.53
C GLU A 16 -10.71 0.47 5.36
N VAL A 17 -11.01 -0.79 5.67
CA VAL A 17 -10.05 -1.89 5.47
C VAL A 17 -9.71 -2.06 3.99
N ALA A 18 -10.69 -2.01 3.09
CA ALA A 18 -10.45 -2.10 1.64
C ALA A 18 -9.60 -0.92 1.15
N THR A 19 -9.88 0.29 1.62
CA THR A 19 -9.08 1.49 1.32
C THR A 19 -7.64 1.29 1.75
N ILE A 20 -7.39 0.96 3.02
CA ILE A 20 -6.05 0.72 3.57
C ILE A 20 -5.34 -0.41 2.81
N SER A 21 -6.06 -1.47 2.45
CA SER A 21 -5.47 -2.61 1.75
C SER A 21 -5.08 -2.24 0.32
N ALA A 22 -5.90 -1.48 -0.41
CA ALA A 22 -5.54 -0.94 -1.72
C ALA A 22 -4.35 0.03 -1.63
N TYR A 23 -4.34 0.85 -0.59
CA TYR A 23 -3.29 1.83 -0.30
C TYR A 23 -1.93 1.16 -0.08
N TRP A 24 -1.90 0.05 0.66
CA TRP A 24 -0.69 -0.73 0.96
C TRP A 24 -0.43 -1.89 0.01
N VAL A 25 -1.22 -2.03 -1.06
CA VAL A 25 -1.09 -3.13 -2.03
C VAL A 25 -1.22 -4.52 -1.35
N ASP A 26 -2.02 -4.61 -0.28
CA ASP A 26 -2.27 -5.87 0.43
C ASP A 26 -3.36 -6.69 -0.28
N ILE A 27 -2.94 -7.38 -1.34
CA ILE A 27 -3.81 -8.24 -2.16
C ILE A 27 -4.57 -9.27 -1.31
N ASP A 28 -3.92 -9.90 -0.33
CA ASP A 28 -4.52 -10.95 0.49
C ASP A 28 -5.70 -10.43 1.33
N LEU A 29 -5.60 -9.17 1.78
CA LEU A 29 -6.63 -8.53 2.57
C LEU A 29 -7.74 -7.94 1.68
N LEU A 30 -7.39 -7.37 0.53
CA LEU A 30 -8.36 -6.94 -0.48
C LEU A 30 -9.22 -8.11 -0.95
N GLU A 31 -8.62 -9.26 -1.31
CA GLU A 31 -9.34 -10.46 -1.74
C GLU A 31 -10.34 -10.96 -0.70
N LYS A 32 -10.06 -10.75 0.59
CA LYS A 32 -10.97 -11.15 1.69
C LYS A 32 -12.11 -10.18 1.88
N VAL A 33 -11.85 -8.87 1.77
CA VAL A 33 -12.82 -7.82 2.14
C VAL A 33 -13.72 -7.42 0.97
N MET A 34 -13.21 -7.44 -0.25
CA MET A 34 -13.98 -7.06 -1.44
C MET A 34 -15.23 -7.92 -1.65
N PRO A 35 -15.19 -9.27 -1.53
CA PRO A 35 -16.40 -10.09 -1.63
C PRO A 35 -17.42 -9.79 -0.53
N MET A 36 -16.96 -9.48 0.69
CA MET A 36 -17.84 -9.12 1.80
C MET A 36 -18.57 -7.80 1.50
N LEU A 37 -17.85 -6.76 1.06
CA LEU A 37 -18.45 -5.49 0.63
C LEU A 37 -19.43 -5.66 -0.53
N THR A 38 -19.13 -6.55 -1.47
CA THR A 38 -20.01 -6.85 -2.63
C THR A 38 -21.33 -7.47 -2.19
N ALA A 39 -21.27 -8.35 -1.19
CA ALA A 39 -22.42 -9.11 -0.70
C ALA A 39 -23.33 -8.28 0.22
N MET A 40 -22.83 -7.17 0.77
CA MET A 40 -23.65 -6.30 1.60
C MET A 40 -24.61 -5.47 0.72
N GLU A 41 -25.90 -5.54 1.01
CA GLU A 41 -26.95 -4.72 0.38
C GLU A 41 -26.94 -3.26 0.89
N VAL A 42 -25.78 -2.63 0.89
CA VAL A 42 -25.59 -1.23 1.31
C VAL A 42 -25.17 -0.36 0.11
N PRO A 43 -25.36 0.97 0.19
CA PRO A 43 -24.83 1.88 -0.82
C PRO A 43 -23.33 1.63 -1.02
N ARG A 44 -22.94 1.43 -2.28
CA ARG A 44 -21.55 1.15 -2.64
C ARG A 44 -20.69 2.35 -2.26
N PRO A 45 -19.55 2.15 -1.59
CA PRO A 45 -18.58 3.21 -1.35
C PRO A 45 -18.12 3.82 -2.69
N GLU A 46 -17.89 5.14 -2.70
CA GLU A 46 -17.48 5.87 -3.92
C GLU A 46 -16.17 5.32 -4.51
N ASP A 47 -15.24 4.90 -3.65
CA ASP A 47 -13.94 4.36 -4.07
C ASP A 47 -13.96 2.87 -4.44
N MET A 48 -15.12 2.19 -4.36
CA MET A 48 -15.21 0.75 -4.61
C MET A 48 -14.70 0.35 -6.00
N GLY A 49 -14.92 1.20 -7.01
CA GLY A 49 -14.39 0.99 -8.35
C GLY A 49 -12.86 0.94 -8.37
N LYS A 50 -12.20 1.89 -7.69
CA LYS A 50 -10.74 1.94 -7.59
C LYS A 50 -10.18 0.71 -6.89
N TRP A 51 -10.83 0.22 -5.83
CA TRP A 51 -10.37 -0.99 -5.13
C TRP A 51 -10.45 -2.23 -6.02
N TYR A 52 -11.48 -2.35 -6.87
CA TYR A 52 -11.54 -3.41 -7.86
C TYR A 52 -10.47 -3.27 -8.94
N ASP A 53 -10.21 -2.06 -9.41
CA ASP A 53 -9.16 -1.82 -10.40
C ASP A 53 -7.79 -2.20 -9.83
N THR A 54 -7.49 -1.80 -8.60
CA THR A 54 -6.29 -2.23 -7.88
C THR A 54 -6.25 -3.75 -7.71
N LEU A 55 -7.33 -4.38 -7.25
CA LEU A 55 -7.38 -5.83 -7.09
C LEU A 55 -7.14 -6.56 -8.42
N ASN A 56 -7.83 -6.16 -9.49
CA ASN A 56 -7.68 -6.73 -10.82
C ASN A 56 -6.24 -6.58 -11.33
N TYR A 57 -5.64 -5.41 -11.14
CA TYR A 57 -4.25 -5.15 -11.49
C TYR A 57 -3.30 -6.13 -10.79
N LEU A 58 -3.41 -6.25 -9.47
CA LEU A 58 -2.55 -7.12 -8.66
C LEU A 58 -2.77 -8.62 -8.98
N HIS A 59 -3.97 -9.00 -9.39
CA HIS A 59 -4.23 -10.36 -9.89
C HIS A 59 -3.54 -10.65 -11.21
N THR A 60 -3.46 -9.66 -12.10
CA THR A 60 -2.76 -9.80 -13.39
C THR A 60 -1.24 -9.72 -13.26
N GLN A 61 -0.74 -8.99 -12.24
CA GLN A 61 0.68 -8.76 -11.98
C GLN A 61 1.10 -9.34 -10.63
N LYS A 62 0.97 -10.66 -10.46
CA LYS A 62 1.19 -11.34 -9.17
C LYS A 62 2.62 -11.18 -8.63
N ASP A 63 3.61 -11.23 -9.52
CA ASP A 63 5.01 -11.07 -9.14
C ASP A 63 5.23 -9.64 -8.61
N HIS A 64 4.70 -8.62 -9.30
CA HIS A 64 4.77 -7.23 -8.84
C HIS A 64 4.03 -7.02 -7.52
N ALA A 65 2.86 -7.64 -7.34
CA ALA A 65 2.14 -7.58 -6.07
C ALA A 65 2.98 -8.10 -4.89
N GLN A 66 3.74 -9.19 -5.11
CA GLN A 66 4.62 -9.76 -4.09
C GLN A 66 5.88 -8.90 -3.84
N GLU A 67 6.43 -8.30 -4.89
CA GLU A 67 7.55 -7.37 -4.79
C GLU A 67 7.14 -6.07 -4.07
N LEU A 68 6.02 -5.44 -4.44
CA LEU A 68 5.46 -4.27 -3.76
C LEU A 68 5.16 -4.55 -2.29
N LYS A 69 4.62 -5.73 -1.96
CA LYS A 69 4.43 -6.15 -0.56
C LYS A 69 5.75 -6.27 0.20
N THR A 70 6.79 -6.73 -0.47
CA THR A 70 8.14 -6.82 0.11
C THR A 70 8.71 -5.43 0.33
N ILE A 71 8.63 -4.55 -0.68
CA ILE A 71 9.03 -3.14 -0.60
C ILE A 71 8.29 -2.42 0.53
N GLY A 72 6.97 -2.57 0.63
CA GLY A 72 6.18 -1.97 1.71
C GLY A 72 6.67 -2.39 3.10
N ARG A 73 7.08 -3.66 3.29
CA ARG A 73 7.69 -4.11 4.55
C ARG A 73 9.04 -3.46 4.81
N LEU A 74 9.89 -3.35 3.79
CA LEU A 74 11.19 -2.67 3.91
C LEU A 74 11.01 -1.18 4.26
N MET A 75 10.04 -0.52 3.62
CA MET A 75 9.67 0.86 3.94
C MET A 75 9.22 1.00 5.39
N MET A 76 8.40 0.09 5.91
CA MET A 76 8.02 0.13 7.33
C MET A 76 9.22 -0.03 8.27
N ASN A 77 10.17 -0.92 7.95
CA ASN A 77 11.40 -1.09 8.73
C ASN A 77 12.28 0.18 8.72
N VAL A 78 12.42 0.82 7.55
CA VAL A 78 13.15 2.09 7.43
C VAL A 78 12.43 3.19 8.20
N ALA A 79 11.11 3.33 8.05
CA ALA A 79 10.33 4.30 8.81
C ALA A 79 10.50 4.12 10.33
N GLU A 80 10.51 2.88 10.82
CA GLU A 80 10.77 2.57 12.23
C GLU A 80 12.18 2.96 12.66
N LYS A 81 13.21 2.64 11.85
CA LYS A 81 14.62 3.01 12.10
C LYS A 81 14.80 4.52 12.31
N TYR A 82 14.11 5.32 11.51
CA TYR A 82 14.16 6.79 11.59
C TYR A 82 13.10 7.39 12.52
N ARG A 83 12.24 6.56 13.15
CA ARG A 83 11.08 7.00 13.95
C ARG A 83 10.19 7.99 13.21
N ALA A 84 10.03 7.75 11.91
CA ALA A 84 9.27 8.61 11.02
C ALA A 84 7.78 8.59 11.38
N ARG A 85 7.15 9.76 11.36
CA ARG A 85 5.70 9.89 11.48
C ARG A 85 5.12 9.81 10.08
N LEU A 86 4.34 8.77 9.80
CA LEU A 86 3.72 8.60 8.48
C LEU A 86 2.45 9.45 8.36
N ALA A 87 2.22 10.01 7.18
CA ALA A 87 1.01 10.74 6.81
C ALA A 87 0.08 9.91 5.90
N GLY A 88 0.68 9.03 5.10
CA GLY A 88 0.02 8.30 4.02
C GLY A 88 0.99 7.35 3.31
N ALA A 89 0.52 6.65 2.30
CA ALA A 89 1.22 5.75 1.41
C ALA A 89 0.38 5.40 0.16
N HIS A 90 0.74 5.79 -1.05
CA HIS A 90 -0.09 5.46 -2.22
C HIS A 90 0.71 4.69 -3.28
N ALA A 91 0.03 3.80 -4.01
CA ALA A 91 0.62 3.10 -5.15
C ALA A 91 0.35 3.88 -6.44
N PHE A 92 1.39 4.02 -7.27
CA PHE A 92 1.34 4.65 -8.57
C PHE A 92 1.80 3.66 -9.64
N TYR A 93 0.93 3.39 -10.61
CA TYR A 93 1.15 2.39 -11.65
C TYR A 93 1.42 3.10 -12.98
N VAL A 94 2.67 3.09 -13.46
CA VAL A 94 3.03 3.71 -14.73
C VAL A 94 2.98 2.66 -15.83
N MET A 95 1.88 2.68 -16.60
CA MET A 95 1.77 2.06 -17.93
C MET A 95 2.51 0.71 -18.09
N SER A 96 2.35 -0.20 -17.12
CA SER A 96 2.88 -1.58 -17.11
C SER A 96 4.41 -1.77 -17.11
N GLU A 97 5.22 -0.73 -16.91
CA GLU A 97 6.70 -0.85 -16.88
C GLU A 97 7.31 -0.55 -15.51
N LEU A 98 6.60 0.19 -14.65
CA LEU A 98 7.11 0.56 -13.33
C LEU A 98 5.96 0.74 -12.33
N ASP A 99 6.02 -0.02 -11.24
CA ASP A 99 5.10 0.09 -10.12
C ASP A 99 5.79 0.76 -8.94
N THR A 100 5.27 1.89 -8.47
CA THR A 100 5.87 2.63 -7.37
C THR A 100 4.96 2.63 -6.15
N LEU A 101 5.52 2.31 -4.98
CA LEU A 101 4.88 2.54 -3.69
C LEU A 101 5.48 3.79 -3.03
N PHE A 102 4.66 4.82 -2.86
CA PHE A 102 5.01 6.00 -2.09
C PHE A 102 4.59 5.83 -0.64
N VAL A 103 5.40 6.31 0.30
CA VAL A 103 5.03 6.49 1.71
C VAL A 103 5.31 7.93 2.11
N GLU A 104 4.26 8.63 2.50
CA GLU A 104 4.33 10.02 2.92
C GLU A 104 4.79 10.11 4.38
N VAL A 105 5.79 10.93 4.62
CA VAL A 105 6.35 11.23 5.95
C VAL A 105 5.99 12.66 6.32
N LYS A 106 5.49 12.86 7.54
CA LYS A 106 5.19 14.17 8.15
C LYS A 106 6.47 14.92 8.44
N THR A 107 7.09 15.46 7.39
CA THR A 107 8.35 16.20 7.46
C THR A 107 8.46 17.16 6.29
N ASP A 108 9.05 18.32 6.54
CA ASP A 108 9.52 19.27 5.55
C ASP A 108 11.05 19.23 5.39
N ASP A 109 11.72 18.28 6.05
CA ASP A 109 13.18 18.13 6.01
C ASP A 109 13.60 17.25 4.80
N PRO A 110 14.13 17.85 3.72
CA PRO A 110 14.58 17.08 2.56
C PRO A 110 15.79 16.21 2.86
N VAL A 111 16.58 16.53 3.90
CA VAL A 111 17.75 15.74 4.30
C VAL A 111 17.29 14.42 4.92
N LEU A 112 16.28 14.46 5.79
CA LEU A 112 15.69 13.25 6.37
C LEU A 112 15.12 12.35 5.27
N LEU A 113 14.34 12.91 4.34
CA LEU A 113 13.77 12.15 3.21
C LEU A 113 14.86 11.52 2.35
N SER A 114 15.92 12.26 2.04
CA SER A 114 17.06 11.73 1.29
C SER A 114 17.75 10.58 2.03
N GLN A 115 17.96 10.70 3.35
CA GLN A 115 18.55 9.64 4.16
C GLN A 115 17.68 8.38 4.20
N MET A 116 16.36 8.54 4.37
CA MET A 116 15.43 7.43 4.37
C MET A 116 15.37 6.72 3.01
N ASN A 117 15.35 7.47 1.91
CA ASN A 117 15.35 6.90 0.57
C ASN A 117 16.66 6.17 0.21
N ASN A 118 17.81 6.70 0.65
CA ASN A 118 19.09 6.00 0.48
C ASN A 118 19.11 4.69 1.28
N ALA A 119 18.64 4.73 2.54
CA ALA A 119 18.54 3.52 3.35
C ALA A 119 17.57 2.49 2.74
N LEU A 120 16.45 2.95 2.17
CA LEU A 120 15.51 2.08 1.48
C LEU A 120 16.13 1.44 0.23
N ALA A 121 16.87 2.20 -0.58
CA ALA A 121 17.56 1.67 -1.75
C ALA A 121 18.54 0.54 -1.36
N ASP A 122 19.32 0.73 -0.30
CA ASP A 122 20.22 -0.31 0.23
C ASP A 122 19.44 -1.57 0.63
N GLU A 123 18.32 -1.43 1.35
CA GLU A 123 17.48 -2.55 1.78
C GLU A 123 16.82 -3.29 0.59
N ILE A 124 16.38 -2.56 -0.45
CA ILE A 124 15.83 -3.13 -1.69
C ILE A 124 16.89 -3.97 -2.42
N ILE A 125 18.12 -3.46 -2.53
CA ILE A 125 19.23 -4.18 -3.15
C ILE A 125 19.56 -5.45 -2.35
N ILE A 126 19.64 -5.35 -1.02
CA ILE A 126 19.90 -6.49 -0.12
C ILE A 126 18.80 -7.56 -0.23
N ALA A 127 17.54 -7.14 -0.41
CA ALA A 127 16.41 -8.04 -0.60
C ALA A 127 16.39 -8.74 -1.98
N GLY A 128 17.33 -8.42 -2.87
CA GLY A 128 17.42 -9.01 -4.22
C GLY A 128 16.47 -8.39 -5.24
N LEU A 129 15.95 -7.19 -4.96
CA LEU A 129 15.00 -6.47 -5.81
C LEU A 129 15.66 -5.36 -6.64
N ALA A 130 16.98 -5.43 -6.86
CA ALA A 130 17.72 -4.38 -7.57
C ALA A 130 17.29 -4.20 -9.03
N ASP A 131 16.85 -5.29 -9.69
CA ASP A 131 16.38 -5.31 -11.07
C ASP A 131 14.84 -5.39 -11.17
N SER A 132 14.12 -5.17 -10.06
CA SER A 132 12.65 -5.22 -10.01
C SER A 132 12.03 -4.02 -10.73
N GLU A 133 10.91 -4.26 -11.41
CA GLU A 133 10.04 -3.21 -11.96
C GLU A 133 9.15 -2.57 -10.87
N CYS A 134 9.35 -2.96 -9.61
CA CYS A 134 8.71 -2.36 -8.44
C CYS A 134 9.71 -1.52 -7.64
N VAL A 135 9.31 -0.31 -7.28
CA VAL A 135 10.15 0.62 -6.50
C VAL A 135 9.39 1.21 -5.33
N GLY A 136 10.11 1.59 -4.28
CA GLY A 136 9.57 2.28 -3.10
C GLY A 136 10.20 3.66 -2.94
N CYS A 137 9.43 4.64 -2.50
CA CYS A 137 9.92 6.00 -2.26
C CYS A 137 9.22 6.68 -1.07
N PHE A 138 9.99 7.32 -0.21
CA PHE A 138 9.47 8.25 0.80
C PHE A 138 9.36 9.66 0.24
N GLU A 139 8.26 10.33 0.55
CA GLU A 139 8.02 11.71 0.16
C GLU A 139 7.45 12.54 1.31
N ALA A 140 7.41 13.86 1.14
CA ALA A 140 6.84 14.77 2.13
C ALA A 140 5.30 14.68 2.10
N GLY A 141 4.69 14.40 3.25
CA GLY A 141 3.25 14.43 3.47
C GLY A 141 2.79 15.64 4.28
N GLU A 142 1.47 15.79 4.43
CA GLU A 142 0.88 16.85 5.25
C GLU A 142 1.26 16.74 6.74
N LEU A 143 1.81 17.84 7.31
CA LEU A 143 2.32 17.93 8.69
C LEU A 143 1.23 17.70 9.75
#